data_AF-A0A318TAE2-F1
#
_entry.id   AF-A0A318TAE2-F1
#
_cell.length_a   1.000
_cell.length_b   1.000
_cell.length_c   1.000
_cell.angle_alpha   90.00
_cell.angle_beta   90.00
_cell.angle_gamma   90.00
#
_symmetry.space_group_name_H-M   'P 1'
#
loop_
_entity.id
_entity.type
_entity.pdbx_description
1 polymer ?
#
loop_
_entity_poly.entity_id
_entity_poly.type
_entity_poly.pdbx_seq_one_letter_code
_entity_poly.pdbx_strand_id
1 'polypeptide(L)'
;MPCFMIDDAIIQNTAGHSGGYPAGVPKMYTWYRGATKHRTGGGPPPHFTAVTGWGSIYREARSADQPETDQSVDLANAKTYVHIKDTKEWRQVQDQASNQIAGGHFVSNLANNESLPMKVKDRGEGGITLSGPPTGYNNHFWPVMRGTFDAGTVDAAYFQIDIRVNQREPQLIAHVGVDWWLDDQAEFVQGFHNNPTAGASNWINLTEKWSTLKFFSGDPEQLRLNPPPPLVPDAVTTMSNCAPSRADKG
;
A
#
# COMPACT_ATOMS: atom_id res chain seq x y z
N MET A 1 21.11 4.18 5.45
CA MET A 1 20.61 4.77 6.72
C MET A 1 19.40 3.96 7.19
N PRO A 2 19.61 2.95 8.03
CA PRO A 2 18.65 1.85 8.30
C PRO A 2 17.40 2.23 9.12
N CYS A 3 17.52 3.15 10.08
CA CYS A 3 16.40 3.56 10.95
C CYS A 3 15.28 4.30 10.17
N PHE A 4 15.65 4.97 9.07
CA PHE A 4 14.73 5.78 8.28
C PHE A 4 13.66 4.98 7.52
N MET A 5 13.91 3.70 7.18
CA MET A 5 12.95 2.89 6.40
C MET A 5 11.77 2.42 7.25
N ILE A 6 12.05 2.01 8.50
CA ILE A 6 11.01 1.60 9.46
C ILE A 6 10.25 2.83 9.96
N ASP A 7 10.94 3.93 10.27
CA ASP A 7 10.31 5.18 10.66
C ASP A 7 9.39 5.74 9.58
N ASP A 8 9.83 5.70 8.32
CA ASP A 8 8.98 6.09 7.18
C ASP A 8 7.73 5.21 7.09
N ALA A 9 7.86 3.89 7.22
CA ALA A 9 6.69 2.99 7.26
C ALA A 9 5.73 3.36 8.40
N ILE A 10 6.24 3.67 9.59
CA ILE A 10 5.45 4.07 10.75
C ILE A 10 4.74 5.41 10.49
N ILE A 11 5.45 6.41 9.95
CA ILE A 11 4.87 7.72 9.61
C ILE A 11 3.76 7.56 8.57
N GLN A 12 3.99 6.77 7.52
CA GLN A 12 2.97 6.48 6.51
C GLN A 12 1.74 5.77 7.10
N ASN A 13 1.83 5.14 8.27
CA ASN A 13 0.72 4.43 8.92
C ASN A 13 0.22 5.12 10.21
N THR A 14 0.68 6.34 10.50
CA THR A 14 0.27 7.10 11.70
C THR A 14 -0.73 8.18 11.32
N ALA A 15 -1.93 8.15 11.90
CA ALA A 15 -2.97 9.13 11.58
C ALA A 15 -2.48 10.59 11.74
N GLY A 16 -2.85 11.45 10.80
CA GLY A 16 -2.46 12.86 10.80
C GLY A 16 -1.27 13.22 9.91
N HIS A 17 -0.62 12.23 9.29
CA HIS A 17 0.53 12.45 8.38
C HIS A 17 0.17 12.38 6.88
N SER A 18 -1.10 12.54 6.52
CA SER A 18 -1.51 12.60 5.10
C SER A 18 -1.08 13.90 4.44
N GLY A 19 -0.53 13.80 3.23
CA GLY A 19 -0.08 14.94 2.41
C GLY A 19 -1.19 15.65 1.64
N GLY A 20 -2.40 15.09 1.59
CA GLY A 20 -3.57 15.63 0.89
C GLY A 20 -4.84 14.83 1.20
N TYR A 21 -5.93 15.17 0.50
CA TYR A 21 -7.22 14.48 0.64
C TYR A 21 -7.77 14.03 -0.72
N PRO A 22 -8.46 12.89 -0.80
CA PRO A 22 -8.96 12.37 -2.07
C PRO A 22 -10.16 13.18 -2.57
N ALA A 23 -10.13 13.55 -3.85
CA ALA A 23 -11.29 14.15 -4.52
C ALA A 23 -12.47 13.16 -4.58
N GLY A 24 -13.70 13.67 -4.44
CA GLY A 24 -14.93 12.87 -4.60
C GLY A 24 -15.28 11.93 -3.44
N VAL A 25 -14.48 11.87 -2.38
CA VAL A 25 -14.72 11.00 -1.21
C VAL A 25 -15.45 11.76 -0.09
N PRO A 26 -16.55 11.22 0.45
CA PRO A 26 -17.22 11.81 1.61
C PRO A 26 -16.31 11.87 2.84
N LYS A 27 -16.25 13.03 3.50
CA LYS A 27 -15.39 13.27 4.69
C LYS A 27 -15.71 12.38 5.90
N MET A 28 -16.90 11.77 5.92
CA MET A 28 -17.34 10.85 6.97
C MET A 28 -16.71 9.45 6.86
N TYR A 29 -16.10 9.13 5.71
CA TYR A 29 -15.43 7.84 5.53
C TYR A 29 -14.17 7.82 6.40
N THR A 30 -13.98 6.73 7.14
CA THR A 30 -12.88 6.59 8.11
C THR A 30 -11.51 6.75 7.46
N TRP A 31 -11.35 6.32 6.22
CA TRP A 31 -10.13 6.38 5.44
C TRP A 31 -9.92 7.72 4.71
N TYR A 32 -10.90 8.63 4.74
CA TYR A 32 -10.77 9.96 4.09
C TYR A 32 -9.51 10.70 4.56
N ARG A 33 -9.17 10.57 5.85
CA ARG A 33 -8.01 11.22 6.47
C ARG A 33 -6.71 10.42 6.37
N GLY A 34 -6.70 9.32 5.63
CA GLY A 34 -5.54 8.48 5.43
C GLY A 34 -5.52 7.27 6.37
N ALA A 35 -4.46 7.16 7.17
CA ALA A 35 -4.12 5.93 7.87
C ALA A 35 -5.29 5.37 8.70
N THR A 36 -5.60 4.10 8.44
CA THR A 36 -6.62 3.32 9.16
C THR A 36 -6.07 1.95 9.51
N LYS A 37 -6.61 1.37 10.59
CA LYS A 37 -6.32 0.01 11.02
C LYS A 37 -7.62 -0.72 11.30
N HIS A 38 -7.65 -2.01 11.04
CA HIS A 38 -8.79 -2.84 11.43
C HIS A 38 -8.91 -2.95 12.95
N ARG A 39 -10.15 -2.98 13.44
CA ARG A 39 -10.46 -2.95 14.88
C ARG A 39 -9.99 -4.18 15.65
N THR A 40 -9.75 -5.30 14.97
CA THR A 40 -9.41 -6.59 15.60
C THR A 40 -7.92 -6.79 15.85
N GLY A 41 -7.07 -5.78 15.57
CA GLY A 41 -5.64 -5.84 15.87
C GLY A 41 -4.86 -6.68 14.86
N GLY A 42 -4.41 -6.05 13.77
CA GLY A 42 -3.38 -6.54 12.85
C GLY A 42 -3.74 -7.75 12.00
N GLY A 43 -4.23 -8.83 12.59
CA GLY A 43 -4.40 -10.13 11.95
C GLY A 43 -5.75 -10.35 11.25
N PRO A 44 -5.84 -11.42 10.45
CA PRO A 44 -7.07 -11.83 9.78
C PRO A 44 -8.11 -12.38 10.77
N PRO A 45 -9.41 -12.40 10.40
CA PRO A 45 -10.41 -13.20 11.10
C PRO A 45 -10.02 -14.70 11.13
N PRO A 46 -10.46 -15.50 12.12
CA PRO A 46 -9.90 -16.83 12.39
C PRO A 46 -9.88 -17.85 11.23
N HIS A 47 -10.84 -17.78 10.32
CA HIS A 47 -10.98 -18.76 9.21
C HIS A 47 -10.48 -18.25 7.86
N PHE A 48 -9.92 -17.05 7.82
CA PHE A 48 -9.42 -16.45 6.60
C PHE A 48 -8.05 -17.04 6.27
N THR A 49 -7.81 -17.36 5.00
CA THR A 49 -6.60 -18.03 4.52
C THR A 49 -5.90 -17.30 3.39
N ALA A 50 -6.38 -16.10 3.02
CA ALA A 50 -5.80 -15.32 1.94
C ALA A 50 -5.67 -13.84 2.26
N VAL A 51 -4.81 -13.16 1.50
CA VAL A 51 -4.49 -11.74 1.65
C VAL A 51 -4.27 -11.11 0.28
N THR A 52 -4.63 -9.85 0.13
CA THR A 52 -4.31 -9.05 -1.06
C THR A 52 -3.84 -7.67 -0.65
N GLY A 53 -2.60 -7.35 -1.00
CA GLY A 53 -2.12 -5.98 -1.02
C GLY A 53 -2.80 -5.19 -2.14
N TRP A 54 -3.13 -3.93 -1.89
CA TRP A 54 -3.81 -3.09 -2.86
C TRP A 54 -3.33 -1.64 -2.73
N GLY A 55 -3.59 -0.85 -3.77
CA GLY A 55 -3.39 0.59 -3.72
C GLY A 55 -4.52 1.35 -4.39
N SER A 56 -4.68 2.61 -3.98
CA SER A 56 -5.60 3.53 -4.62
C SER A 56 -4.92 4.86 -4.92
N ILE A 57 -5.18 5.42 -6.10
CA ILE A 57 -4.66 6.70 -6.56
C ILE A 57 -5.83 7.62 -6.87
N TYR A 58 -5.82 8.80 -6.27
CA TYR A 58 -6.83 9.83 -6.42
C TYR A 58 -6.20 11.11 -6.94
N ARG A 59 -6.99 11.91 -7.65
CA ARG A 59 -6.73 13.35 -7.71
C ARG A 59 -6.82 13.92 -6.30
N GLU A 60 -5.87 14.79 -5.95
CA GLU A 60 -5.96 15.55 -4.70
C GLU A 60 -7.15 16.52 -4.78
N ALA A 61 -7.86 16.70 -3.68
CA ALA A 61 -9.13 17.43 -3.62
C ALA A 61 -9.03 18.89 -4.11
N ARG A 62 -7.89 19.56 -3.94
CA ARG A 62 -7.64 20.93 -4.43
C ARG A 62 -7.30 20.96 -5.92
N SER A 63 -6.96 19.82 -6.51
CA SER A 63 -6.73 19.65 -7.94
C SER A 63 -7.91 18.99 -8.66
N ALA A 64 -9.06 18.83 -7.99
CA ALA A 64 -10.22 18.13 -8.55
C ALA A 64 -10.75 18.77 -9.84
N ASP A 65 -10.77 20.10 -9.91
CA ASP A 65 -11.31 20.88 -11.04
C ASP A 65 -10.29 21.11 -12.16
N GLN A 66 -9.06 20.61 -12.02
CA GLN A 66 -8.06 20.73 -13.07
C GLN A 66 -8.44 19.85 -14.28
N PRO A 67 -8.12 20.28 -15.52
CA PRO A 67 -8.39 19.49 -16.71
C PRO A 67 -7.78 18.08 -16.67
N GLU A 68 -8.38 17.15 -17.41
CA GLU A 68 -7.72 15.87 -17.73
C GLU A 68 -6.40 16.09 -18.45
N THR A 69 -5.43 15.24 -18.13
CA THR A 69 -4.13 15.19 -18.79
C THR A 69 -3.82 13.75 -19.19
N ASP A 70 -2.78 13.54 -19.99
CA ASP A 70 -2.24 12.22 -20.33
C ASP A 70 -1.37 11.64 -19.20
N GLN A 71 -1.67 12.00 -17.95
CA GLN A 71 -0.89 11.57 -16.79
C GLN A 71 -0.98 10.06 -16.66
N SER A 72 0.16 9.46 -16.36
CA SER A 72 0.31 8.04 -16.12
C SER A 72 1.05 7.82 -14.82
N VAL A 73 0.82 6.65 -14.25
CA VAL A 73 1.41 6.24 -12.97
C VAL A 73 2.21 4.99 -13.20
N ASP A 74 3.51 5.05 -12.94
CA ASP A 74 4.38 3.88 -13.01
C ASP A 74 4.39 3.19 -11.65
N LEU A 75 4.26 1.87 -11.66
CA LEU A 75 4.33 1.00 -10.48
C LEU A 75 5.41 -0.06 -10.65
N ALA A 76 6.13 -0.37 -9.58
CA ALA A 76 7.12 -1.44 -9.53
C ALA A 76 7.24 -2.05 -8.13
N ASN A 77 7.86 -3.23 -8.05
CA ASN A 77 8.26 -3.86 -6.80
C ASN A 77 7.12 -4.04 -5.77
N ALA A 78 5.88 -4.27 -6.23
CA ALA A 78 4.77 -4.54 -5.32
C ALA A 78 4.97 -5.89 -4.63
N LYS A 79 4.99 -5.91 -3.29
CA LYS A 79 5.21 -7.12 -2.50
C LYS A 79 4.36 -7.14 -1.25
N THR A 80 3.74 -8.28 -0.98
CA THR A 80 2.94 -8.53 0.23
C THR A 80 3.61 -9.61 1.07
N TYR A 81 3.72 -9.36 2.37
CA TYR A 81 4.24 -10.28 3.36
C TYR A 81 3.21 -10.49 4.47
N VAL A 82 3.21 -11.68 5.05
CA VAL A 82 2.46 -12.01 6.27
C VAL A 82 3.43 -12.43 7.37
N HIS A 83 3.14 -12.03 8.60
CA HIS A 83 3.90 -12.44 9.77
C HIS A 83 3.29 -13.71 10.37
N ILE A 84 4.10 -14.75 10.52
CA ILE A 84 3.69 -16.05 11.09
C ILE A 84 3.87 -16.01 12.61
N LYS A 85 2.79 -16.21 13.36
CA LYS A 85 2.74 -16.11 14.82
C LYS A 85 3.75 -17.01 15.52
N ASP A 86 3.86 -18.26 15.08
CA ASP A 86 4.61 -19.29 15.82
C ASP A 86 6.11 -19.17 15.57
N THR A 87 6.51 -18.92 14.32
CA THR A 87 7.92 -18.80 13.95
C THR A 87 8.46 -17.38 14.11
N LYS A 88 7.58 -16.38 14.22
CA LYS A 88 7.92 -14.95 14.18
C LYS A 88 8.63 -14.56 12.88
N GLU A 89 8.34 -15.25 11.79
CA GLU A 89 8.95 -14.96 10.49
C GLU A 89 7.96 -14.24 9.57
N TRP A 90 8.50 -13.37 8.73
CA TRP A 90 7.77 -12.76 7.63
C TRP A 90 7.88 -13.61 6.37
N ARG A 91 6.75 -14.06 5.85
CA ARG A 91 6.66 -14.84 4.60
C ARG A 91 6.14 -13.95 3.47
N GLN A 92 6.88 -13.87 2.37
CA GLN A 92 6.39 -13.23 1.14
C GLN A 92 5.30 -14.10 0.52
N VAL A 93 4.15 -13.50 0.22
CA VAL A 93 2.98 -14.21 -0.33
C VAL A 93 2.44 -13.60 -1.62
N GLN A 94 2.86 -12.37 -1.98
CA GLN A 94 2.64 -11.80 -3.31
C GLN A 94 3.91 -11.08 -3.77
N ASP A 95 4.23 -11.21 -5.06
CA ASP A 95 5.34 -10.52 -5.72
C ASP A 95 4.94 -10.11 -7.13
N GLN A 96 5.00 -8.81 -7.44
CA GLN A 96 4.68 -8.27 -8.76
C GLN A 96 5.47 -8.93 -9.90
N ALA A 97 6.70 -9.39 -9.63
CA ALA A 97 7.55 -10.00 -10.65
C ALA A 97 6.94 -11.29 -11.25
N SER A 98 6.10 -12.00 -10.49
CA SER A 98 5.42 -13.22 -10.93
C SER A 98 3.88 -13.12 -10.87
N ASN A 99 3.36 -12.00 -10.39
CA ASN A 99 1.93 -11.77 -10.18
C ASN A 99 1.53 -10.41 -10.75
N GLN A 100 0.86 -10.44 -11.91
CA GLN A 100 0.46 -9.21 -12.60
C GLN A 100 -0.43 -8.34 -11.72
N ILE A 101 -0.29 -7.02 -11.87
CA ILE A 101 -1.21 -6.06 -11.25
C ILE A 101 -2.40 -5.86 -12.19
N ALA A 102 -3.60 -6.01 -11.64
CA ALA A 102 -4.86 -5.64 -12.26
C ALA A 102 -5.47 -4.43 -11.55
N GLY A 103 -6.55 -3.88 -12.10
CA GLY A 103 -7.27 -2.79 -11.48
C GLY A 103 -8.34 -2.17 -12.38
N GLY A 104 -8.97 -1.12 -11.89
CA GLY A 104 -9.99 -0.36 -12.61
C GLY A 104 -10.03 1.11 -12.17
N HIS A 105 -10.73 1.90 -12.98
CA HIS A 105 -11.12 3.26 -12.63
C HIS A 105 -12.44 3.20 -11.88
N PHE A 106 -12.43 3.19 -10.55
CA PHE A 106 -13.66 3.12 -9.76
C PHE A 106 -14.20 4.51 -9.47
N VAL A 107 -15.53 4.67 -9.36
CA VAL A 107 -16.11 5.93 -8.89
C VAL A 107 -15.42 6.33 -7.57
N SER A 108 -15.08 7.61 -7.39
CA SER A 108 -14.19 8.04 -6.29
C SER A 108 -14.66 7.62 -4.90
N ASN A 109 -15.96 7.47 -4.65
CA ASN A 109 -16.47 7.01 -3.35
C ASN A 109 -16.67 5.49 -3.27
N LEU A 110 -16.22 4.73 -4.28
CA LEU A 110 -16.40 3.29 -4.46
C LEU A 110 -17.87 2.83 -4.44
N ALA A 111 -18.82 3.72 -4.72
CA ALA A 111 -20.24 3.39 -4.67
C ALA A 111 -20.59 2.30 -5.68
N ASN A 112 -21.42 1.35 -5.24
CA ASN A 112 -21.97 0.27 -6.07
C ASN A 112 -20.94 -0.61 -6.79
N ASN A 113 -19.66 -0.55 -6.41
CA ASN A 113 -18.58 -1.23 -7.12
C ASN A 113 -18.49 -0.85 -8.62
N GLU A 114 -18.96 0.36 -8.97
CA GLU A 114 -18.96 0.84 -10.34
C GLU A 114 -17.56 1.24 -10.79
N SER A 115 -17.16 0.77 -11.98
CA SER A 115 -15.85 1.08 -12.56
C SER A 115 -15.84 1.16 -14.09
N LEU A 116 -14.83 1.86 -14.61
CA LEU A 116 -14.43 1.87 -16.00
C LEU A 116 -13.12 1.06 -16.16
N PRO A 117 -12.85 0.50 -17.35
CA PRO A 117 -11.58 -0.14 -17.62
C PRO A 117 -10.40 0.82 -17.44
N MET A 118 -9.39 0.41 -16.67
CA MET A 118 -8.12 1.11 -16.54
C MET A 118 -7.10 0.52 -17.52
N LYS A 119 -6.35 1.37 -18.22
CA LYS A 119 -5.26 0.88 -19.08
C LYS A 119 -4.09 0.49 -18.21
N VAL A 120 -3.66 -0.77 -18.32
CA VAL A 120 -2.47 -1.33 -17.68
C VAL A 120 -1.51 -1.76 -18.78
N LYS A 121 -0.29 -1.21 -18.78
CA LYS A 121 0.74 -1.53 -19.76
C LYS A 121 1.96 -2.10 -19.05
N ASP A 122 2.40 -3.29 -19.47
CA ASP A 122 3.67 -3.88 -19.02
C ASP A 122 4.85 -3.04 -19.53
N ARG A 123 5.84 -2.81 -18.66
CA ARG A 123 7.08 -2.09 -18.98
C ARG A 123 8.30 -3.01 -19.12
N GLY A 124 8.15 -4.31 -18.85
CA GLY A 124 9.27 -5.21 -18.62
C GLY A 124 9.86 -5.04 -17.21
N GLU A 125 10.74 -5.96 -16.82
CA GLU A 125 11.45 -5.94 -15.52
C GLU A 125 10.53 -5.88 -14.28
N GLY A 126 9.30 -6.38 -14.40
CA GLY A 126 8.34 -6.41 -13.28
C GLY A 126 7.68 -5.05 -12.98
N GLY A 127 7.80 -4.06 -13.87
CA GLY A 127 7.12 -2.77 -13.76
C GLY A 127 5.90 -2.65 -14.68
N ILE A 128 4.93 -1.81 -14.30
CA ILE A 128 3.76 -1.48 -15.12
C ILE A 128 3.51 0.03 -15.17
N THR A 129 2.74 0.48 -16.14
CA THR A 129 2.17 1.83 -16.23
C THR A 129 0.65 1.76 -16.23
N LEU A 130 0.02 2.54 -15.36
CA LEU A 130 -1.41 2.79 -15.31
C LEU A 130 -1.75 4.11 -16.01
N SER A 131 -2.89 4.18 -16.70
CA SER A 131 -3.50 5.48 -17.02
C SER A 131 -3.90 6.22 -15.74
N GLY A 132 -3.74 7.54 -15.67
CA GLY A 132 -4.21 8.35 -14.55
C GLY A 132 -5.73 8.29 -14.34
N PRO A 133 -6.22 8.62 -13.12
CA PRO A 133 -7.63 8.56 -12.80
C PRO A 133 -8.43 9.67 -13.50
N PRO A 134 -9.49 9.33 -14.24
CA PRO A 134 -10.44 10.30 -14.76
C PRO A 134 -11.15 11.06 -13.65
N THR A 135 -11.72 12.21 -13.97
CA THR A 135 -12.52 13.06 -13.08
C THR A 135 -13.71 12.27 -12.56
N GLY A 136 -13.90 12.27 -11.25
CA GLY A 136 -14.94 11.50 -10.57
C GLY A 136 -14.60 10.02 -10.34
N TYR A 137 -13.40 9.59 -10.76
CA TYR A 137 -12.89 8.24 -10.58
C TYR A 137 -11.56 8.24 -9.80
N ASN A 138 -11.17 7.04 -9.35
CA ASN A 138 -9.88 6.74 -8.75
C ASN A 138 -9.32 5.49 -9.43
N ASN A 139 -8.00 5.33 -9.44
CA ASN A 139 -7.41 4.05 -9.80
C ASN A 139 -7.41 3.20 -8.55
N HIS A 140 -8.03 2.02 -8.60
CA HIS A 140 -7.83 0.98 -7.59
C HIS A 140 -7.14 -0.22 -8.24
N PHE A 141 -6.09 -0.73 -7.62
CA PHE A 141 -5.24 -1.79 -8.20
C PHE A 141 -4.77 -2.80 -7.17
N TRP A 142 -4.50 -4.02 -7.63
CA TRP A 142 -4.10 -5.16 -6.79
C TRP A 142 -3.35 -6.23 -7.62
N PRO A 143 -2.46 -7.04 -7.03
CA PRO A 143 -1.95 -8.25 -7.67
C PRO A 143 -3.10 -9.26 -7.90
N VAL A 144 -3.12 -9.90 -9.07
CA VAL A 144 -4.20 -10.79 -9.51
C VAL A 144 -4.36 -12.00 -8.60
N MET A 145 -3.28 -12.72 -8.32
CA MET A 145 -3.30 -13.87 -7.41
C MET A 145 -3.23 -13.39 -5.96
N ARG A 146 -4.08 -13.94 -5.10
CA ARG A 146 -4.00 -13.68 -3.66
C ARG A 146 -2.80 -14.40 -3.04
N GLY A 147 -2.24 -13.82 -1.99
CA GLY A 147 -1.30 -14.54 -1.14
C GLY A 147 -2.05 -15.46 -0.20
N THR A 148 -1.56 -16.69 0.02
CA THR A 148 -2.22 -17.68 0.89
C THR A 148 -1.42 -17.99 2.14
N PHE A 149 -2.12 -18.39 3.19
CA PHE A 149 -1.55 -18.81 4.47
C PHE A 149 -2.52 -19.75 5.21
N ASP A 150 -2.01 -20.49 6.18
CA ASP A 150 -2.82 -21.39 6.99
C ASP A 150 -3.69 -20.61 7.98
N ALA A 151 -4.96 -20.98 8.11
CA ALA A 151 -5.91 -20.32 9.00
C ALA A 151 -5.36 -20.22 10.43
N GLY A 152 -5.52 -19.06 11.07
CA GLY A 152 -5.09 -18.83 12.45
C GLY A 152 -3.58 -18.62 12.64
N THR A 153 -2.74 -18.79 11.63
CA THR A 153 -1.27 -18.70 11.76
C THR A 153 -0.70 -17.28 11.62
N VAL A 154 -1.44 -16.35 11.01
CA VAL A 154 -0.99 -14.98 10.73
C VAL A 154 -1.53 -13.99 11.75
N ASP A 155 -0.72 -13.03 12.20
CA ASP A 155 -1.11 -11.90 13.07
C ASP A 155 -0.84 -10.50 12.48
N ALA A 156 -0.13 -10.39 11.37
CA ALA A 156 0.08 -9.12 10.67
C ALA A 156 0.35 -9.32 9.17
N ALA A 157 0.12 -8.26 8.40
CA ALA A 157 0.54 -8.14 7.01
C ALA A 157 1.37 -6.87 6.81
N TYR A 158 2.21 -6.89 5.80
CA TYR A 158 2.94 -5.75 5.27
C TYR A 158 2.79 -5.74 3.75
N PHE A 159 2.54 -4.57 3.18
CA PHE A 159 2.50 -4.36 1.74
C PHE A 159 3.32 -3.13 1.38
N GLN A 160 4.06 -3.21 0.28
CA GLN A 160 4.74 -2.07 -0.30
C GLN A 160 4.63 -2.06 -1.81
N ILE A 161 4.82 -0.88 -2.39
CA ILE A 161 4.94 -0.68 -3.83
C ILE A 161 5.74 0.59 -4.12
N ASP A 162 6.57 0.55 -5.15
CA ASP A 162 7.21 1.74 -5.69
C ASP A 162 6.26 2.41 -6.68
N ILE A 163 6.14 3.74 -6.57
CA ILE A 163 5.22 4.53 -7.38
C ILE A 163 5.85 5.87 -7.77
N ARG A 164 5.52 6.33 -8.98
CA ARG A 164 5.75 7.70 -9.47
C ARG A 164 4.72 8.08 -10.52
N VAL A 165 4.60 9.38 -10.79
CA VAL A 165 3.85 9.92 -11.93
C VAL A 165 4.80 10.35 -13.06
N ASN A 166 4.33 10.40 -14.31
CA ASN A 166 5.10 10.97 -15.42
C ASN A 166 5.05 12.51 -15.48
N GLN A 167 4.05 13.13 -14.84
CA GLN A 167 3.86 14.57 -14.74
C GLN A 167 3.19 14.94 -13.42
N ARG A 168 3.45 16.14 -12.91
CA ARG A 168 3.00 16.55 -11.56
C ARG A 168 1.55 17.00 -11.48
N GLU A 169 1.00 17.53 -12.57
CA GLU A 169 -0.35 18.08 -12.59
C GLU A 169 -1.30 17.22 -13.45
N PRO A 170 -2.54 16.96 -12.99
CA PRO A 170 -3.05 17.31 -11.66
C PRO A 170 -2.30 16.56 -10.56
N GLN A 171 -2.16 17.18 -9.38
CA GLN A 171 -1.55 16.52 -8.23
C GLN A 171 -2.33 15.25 -7.88
N LEU A 172 -1.65 14.11 -7.95
CA LEU A 172 -2.19 12.83 -7.49
C LEU A 172 -1.71 12.54 -6.08
N ILE A 173 -2.57 11.89 -5.31
CA ILE A 173 -2.24 11.25 -4.04
C ILE A 173 -2.50 9.76 -4.13
N ALA A 174 -1.73 8.99 -3.38
CA ALA A 174 -1.96 7.56 -3.28
C ALA A 174 -1.81 7.06 -1.85
N HIS A 175 -2.48 5.96 -1.57
CA HIS A 175 -2.28 5.17 -0.37
C HIS A 175 -2.31 3.69 -0.72
N VAL A 176 -1.81 2.87 0.19
CA VAL A 176 -1.79 1.42 0.02
C VAL A 176 -2.32 0.73 1.26
N GLY A 177 -2.85 -0.47 1.09
CA GLY A 177 -3.45 -1.23 2.16
C GLY A 177 -3.42 -2.71 1.87
N VAL A 178 -4.10 -3.44 2.73
CA VAL A 178 -4.27 -4.89 2.61
C VAL A 178 -5.69 -5.25 2.98
N ASP A 179 -6.27 -6.20 2.25
CA ASP A 179 -7.50 -6.88 2.61
C ASP A 179 -7.21 -8.34 2.97
N TRP A 180 -7.83 -8.81 4.05
CA TRP A 180 -7.88 -10.23 4.37
C TRP A 180 -8.98 -10.85 3.54
N TRP A 181 -8.74 -12.03 2.96
CA TRP A 181 -9.73 -12.74 2.16
C TRP A 181 -10.08 -14.08 2.79
N LEU A 182 -11.36 -14.46 2.70
CA LEU A 182 -11.85 -15.72 3.27
C LEU A 182 -11.01 -16.89 2.75
N ASP A 183 -10.77 -16.91 1.43
CA ASP A 183 -9.83 -17.78 0.74
C ASP A 183 -9.36 -17.14 -0.58
N ASP A 184 -8.53 -17.84 -1.35
CA ASP A 184 -7.93 -17.35 -2.58
C ASP A 184 -8.91 -17.27 -3.77
N GLN A 185 -10.09 -17.88 -3.65
CA GLN A 185 -11.15 -17.92 -4.67
C GLN A 185 -12.40 -17.13 -4.28
N ALA A 186 -12.49 -16.65 -3.03
CA ALA A 186 -13.64 -15.94 -2.49
C ALA A 186 -13.99 -14.72 -3.33
N GLU A 187 -15.25 -14.57 -3.69
CA GLU A 187 -15.71 -13.41 -4.44
C GLU A 187 -15.89 -12.20 -3.51
N PHE A 188 -15.78 -11.00 -4.09
CA PHE A 188 -16.21 -9.79 -3.41
C PHE A 188 -17.70 -9.87 -3.11
N VAL A 189 -18.08 -9.49 -1.89
CA VAL A 189 -19.48 -9.36 -1.49
C VAL A 189 -19.70 -7.99 -0.87
N GLN A 190 -20.86 -7.40 -1.15
CA GLN A 190 -21.23 -6.13 -0.53
C GLN A 190 -21.21 -6.26 0.99
N GLY A 191 -20.61 -5.27 1.67
CA GLY A 191 -20.38 -5.32 3.11
C GLY A 191 -19.05 -5.94 3.53
N PHE A 192 -18.20 -6.35 2.57
CA PHE A 192 -16.82 -6.79 2.81
C PHE A 192 -16.71 -8.01 3.73
N HIS A 193 -17.76 -8.84 3.79
CA HIS A 193 -17.77 -10.04 4.63
C HIS A 193 -16.72 -11.07 4.22
N ASN A 194 -16.38 -11.14 2.93
CA ASN A 194 -15.32 -12.02 2.41
C ASN A 194 -13.97 -11.33 2.30
N ASN A 195 -13.92 -10.00 2.44
CA ASN A 195 -12.72 -9.20 2.25
C ASN A 195 -12.59 -8.00 3.21
N PRO A 196 -12.64 -8.18 4.54
CA PRO A 196 -12.50 -7.07 5.46
C PRO A 196 -11.09 -6.47 5.33
N THR A 197 -11.05 -5.15 5.26
CA THR A 197 -9.78 -4.43 5.17
C THR A 197 -8.97 -4.56 6.46
N ALA A 198 -7.68 -4.86 6.33
CA ALA A 198 -6.72 -4.78 7.43
C ALA A 198 -6.41 -3.31 7.79
N GLY A 199 -6.65 -2.39 6.84
CA GLY A 199 -6.38 -0.97 6.95
C GLY A 199 -5.68 -0.43 5.70
N ALA A 200 -5.30 0.85 5.78
CA ALA A 200 -4.59 1.56 4.73
C ALA A 200 -3.59 2.55 5.32
N SER A 201 -2.60 2.95 4.53
CA SER A 201 -1.66 4.01 4.84
C SER A 201 -2.32 5.39 4.71
N ASN A 202 -1.57 6.43 5.11
CA ASN A 202 -1.85 7.81 4.78
C ASN A 202 -1.77 8.06 3.28
N TRP A 203 -2.40 9.17 2.88
CA TRP A 203 -2.27 9.72 1.54
C TRP A 203 -0.91 10.35 1.36
N ILE A 204 -0.18 9.93 0.33
CA ILE A 204 1.13 10.47 -0.04
C ILE A 204 0.99 11.18 -1.38
N ASN A 205 1.50 12.41 -1.46
CA ASN A 205 1.57 13.16 -2.71
C ASN A 205 2.55 12.48 -3.66
N LEU A 206 2.08 12.10 -4.85
CA LEU A 206 2.92 11.50 -5.86
C LEU A 206 3.78 12.55 -6.57
N THR A 207 4.98 12.13 -6.95
CA THR A 207 5.94 12.97 -7.68
C THR A 207 6.53 12.20 -8.86
N GLU A 208 7.30 12.88 -9.68
CA GLU A 208 8.05 12.25 -10.78
C GLU A 208 9.20 11.36 -10.29
N LYS A 209 9.59 11.49 -9.02
CA LYS A 209 10.57 10.63 -8.39
C LYS A 209 9.89 9.39 -7.82
N TRP A 210 10.55 8.25 -7.96
CA TRP A 210 10.14 7.03 -7.28
C TRP A 210 10.06 7.23 -5.78
N SER A 211 8.98 6.74 -5.19
CA SER A 211 8.75 6.67 -3.76
C SER A 211 8.14 5.30 -3.44
N THR A 212 8.46 4.75 -2.27
CA THR A 212 7.89 3.47 -1.82
C THR A 212 6.77 3.75 -0.83
N LEU A 213 5.54 3.43 -1.22
CA LEU A 213 4.40 3.41 -0.31
C LEU A 213 4.41 2.13 0.51
N LYS A 214 4.04 2.24 1.79
CA LYS A 214 4.16 1.16 2.76
C LYS A 214 2.92 1.11 3.65
N PHE A 215 2.39 -0.09 3.83
CA PHE A 215 1.37 -0.39 4.81
C PHE A 215 1.83 -1.56 5.69
N PHE A 216 1.55 -1.49 6.98
CA PHE A 216 1.58 -2.65 7.86
C PHE A 216 0.28 -2.70 8.65
N SER A 217 -0.25 -3.86 8.96
CA SER A 217 -1.49 -3.96 9.74
C SER A 217 -1.25 -3.98 11.25
N GLY A 218 -0.07 -4.43 11.68
CA GLY A 218 0.29 -4.62 13.08
C GLY A 218 0.59 -3.35 13.86
N ASP A 219 1.20 -3.56 15.03
CA ASP A 219 1.63 -2.52 15.98
C ASP A 219 3.01 -1.94 15.60
N PRO A 220 3.22 -0.61 15.70
CA PRO A 220 4.50 0.03 15.37
C PRO A 220 5.70 -0.48 16.19
N GLU A 221 5.52 -0.79 17.47
CA GLU A 221 6.61 -1.31 18.31
C GLU A 221 6.98 -2.72 17.89
N GLN A 222 5.99 -3.56 17.58
CA GLN A 222 6.23 -4.90 17.02
C GLN A 222 6.94 -4.84 15.66
N LEU A 223 6.58 -3.88 14.80
CA LEU A 223 7.27 -3.68 13.53
C LEU A 223 8.75 -3.31 13.72
N ARG A 224 9.09 -2.54 14.75
CA ARG A 224 10.48 -2.19 15.07
C ARG A 224 11.29 -3.38 15.56
N LEU A 225 10.66 -4.24 16.37
CA LEU A 225 11.31 -5.42 16.93
C LEU A 225 11.50 -6.53 15.90
N ASN A 226 10.56 -6.66 14.98
CA ASN A 226 10.59 -7.69 13.94
C ASN A 226 10.08 -7.13 12.60
N PRO A 227 10.91 -6.39 11.85
CA PRO A 227 10.50 -5.82 10.57
C PRO A 227 10.48 -6.87 9.45
N PRO A 228 9.59 -6.73 8.45
CA PRO A 228 9.61 -7.56 7.24
C PRO A 228 10.91 -7.35 6.45
N PRO A 229 11.33 -8.33 5.61
CA PRO A 229 12.62 -8.31 4.93
C PRO A 229 12.95 -7.00 4.19
N PRO A 230 12.02 -6.35 3.45
CA PRO A 230 12.31 -5.08 2.77
C PRO A 230 12.66 -3.91 3.69
N LEU A 231 12.34 -4.01 4.99
CA LEU A 231 12.64 -3.00 6.00
C LEU A 231 13.89 -3.36 6.82
N VAL A 232 14.44 -4.56 6.64
CA VAL A 232 15.72 -4.97 7.23
C VAL A 232 16.85 -4.37 6.39
N PRO A 233 17.84 -3.70 7.00
CA PRO A 233 19.00 -3.22 6.27
C PRO A 233 19.87 -4.38 5.81
N ASP A 234 20.35 -4.34 4.56
CA ASP A 234 21.40 -5.26 4.13
C ASP A 234 22.67 -5.08 4.98
N ALA A 235 23.31 -6.18 5.36
CA ALA A 235 24.54 -6.23 6.16
C ALA A 235 25.72 -5.43 5.56
N VAL A 236 25.67 -5.09 4.27
CA VAL A 236 26.66 -4.22 3.61
C VAL A 236 26.53 -2.76 4.06
N THR A 237 25.35 -2.33 4.51
CA THR A 237 25.06 -0.94 4.90
C THR A 237 25.41 -0.63 6.36
N THR A 238 25.59 -1.65 7.21
CA THR A 238 25.80 -1.48 8.65
C THR A 238 27.24 -1.19 9.05
N MET A 239 28.23 -1.42 8.19
CA MET A 239 29.65 -1.29 8.53
C MET A 239 30.25 0.12 8.38
N SER A 240 29.59 1.06 7.69
CA SER A 240 30.17 2.40 7.47
C SER A 240 29.61 3.54 8.32
N ASN A 241 28.40 3.41 8.91
CA ASN A 241 27.67 4.59 9.41
C ASN A 241 27.17 4.51 10.87
N CYS A 242 27.63 3.55 11.68
CA CYS A 242 27.22 3.43 13.10
C CYS A 242 28.30 3.81 14.13
N ALA A 243 29.45 4.37 13.74
CA ALA A 243 30.35 4.95 14.72
C ALA A 243 29.88 6.38 15.07
N PRO A 244 29.62 6.71 16.36
CA PRO A 244 29.49 8.10 16.75
C PRO A 244 30.80 8.79 16.41
N SER A 245 30.76 9.91 15.69
CA SER A 245 31.94 10.72 15.45
C SER A 245 32.50 11.12 16.81
N ARG A 246 33.61 10.52 17.23
CA ARG A 246 34.46 11.15 18.23
C ARG A 246 34.90 12.47 17.63
N ALA A 247 34.41 13.56 18.21
CA ALA A 247 35.01 14.86 18.02
C ALA A 247 36.40 14.78 18.66
N ASP A 248 37.43 14.59 17.84
CA ASP A 248 38.79 14.88 18.26
C ASP A 248 38.92 16.40 18.39
N LYS A 249 38.98 16.84 19.64
CA LYS A 249 39.54 18.15 19.98
C LYS A 249 41.05 18.03 19.87
N GLY A 250 41.64 18.77 18.93
CA GLY A 250 43.06 19.07 18.82
C GLY A 250 43.21 20.39 18.11
#